data_AF-A0AAU6AMJ5-F1
#
_entry.id   AF-A0AAU6AMJ5-F1
#
_cell.length_a   1.000
_cell.length_b   1.000
_cell.length_c   1.000
_cell.angle_alpha   90.00
_cell.angle_beta   90.00
_cell.angle_gamma   90.00
#
_symmetry.space_group_name_H-M   'P 1'
#
loop_
_entity.id
_entity.type
_entity.pdbx_description
1 polymer ?
#
loop_
_entity_poly.entity_id
_entity_poly.type
_entity_poly.pdbx_seq_one_letter_code
_entity_poly.pdbx_strand_id
1 'polypeptide(L)'
;MQLGRVAAAAVLLVTGMAEPAMAAPPDSSAAAVSQALRDGTLGDNHTLDDPCGGVLQGHQVDLGCLARVVTQDRTSASPLTTPAPAGFSPAELALAFKLPDPATGAKGMVTIVGIGAYPALEADLGTYRSEFGLPPCTTANGCLKISDYHGGPPLAPDKDLASVEESYATETALDLDLASAACPGCRLSMVQIPMDVTRLLGAVLLQQPGPLADDFGTAVQYAAGLGSSAVSMSYGIPTDLQGDYLGTGAPAVALHHPGMAVLAASGDRGYLGGAQLWPQELPWVTSVGGTSLTGAGGTFTQHAWGSLFTPTGEQQQRWVGAGSGCALDLGPAQGQPAAVTANCNGHRAGSDVAAVADPLTGVAVYRSYAPAGGKAGWLVAGGTSAAAPFVAGLYARGGHLSGVDGPNTLYHAPAGSITDIAAGSNSQQGCAPFPAAVCTSAPGWDGPTGLGVPSGLGAF
;
A
#
# COMPACT_ATOMS: atom_id res chain seq x y z
N MET A 1 80.25 17.02 -50.64
CA MET A 1 80.70 16.56 -49.31
C MET A 1 79.75 17.15 -48.28
N GLN A 2 79.12 16.29 -47.45
CA GLN A 2 78.64 16.48 -46.06
C GLN A 2 78.09 17.88 -45.66
N LEU A 3 76.93 18.06 -45.03
CA LEU A 3 76.31 17.30 -43.94
C LEU A 3 74.78 17.46 -43.95
N GLY A 4 74.06 16.42 -43.53
CA GLY A 4 72.62 16.45 -43.27
C GLY A 4 72.26 17.16 -41.97
N ARG A 5 71.05 17.72 -41.93
CA ARG A 5 70.37 18.14 -40.70
C ARG A 5 68.98 17.50 -40.66
N VAL A 6 68.81 16.57 -39.74
CA VAL A 6 67.53 16.01 -39.32
C VAL A 6 66.95 16.95 -38.26
N ALA A 7 65.74 17.47 -38.47
CA ALA A 7 64.99 18.19 -37.45
C ALA A 7 64.00 17.21 -36.80
N ALA A 8 64.20 16.97 -35.50
CA ALA A 8 63.32 16.14 -34.68
C ALA A 8 62.06 16.92 -34.29
N ALA A 9 60.88 16.36 -34.56
CA ALA A 9 59.62 16.85 -34.04
C ALA A 9 59.43 16.35 -32.59
N ALA A 10 59.34 17.26 -31.63
CA ALA A 10 59.00 16.94 -30.25
C ALA A 10 57.48 16.77 -30.13
N VAL A 11 57.02 15.56 -29.80
CA VAL A 11 55.65 15.27 -29.41
C VAL A 11 55.53 15.57 -27.91
N LEU A 12 54.75 16.59 -27.54
CA LEU A 12 54.33 16.80 -26.15
C LEU A 12 53.26 15.75 -25.80
N LEU A 13 53.62 14.82 -24.91
CA LEU A 13 52.66 13.99 -24.19
C LEU A 13 52.02 14.83 -23.07
N VAL A 14 50.76 15.20 -23.26
CA VAL A 14 49.92 15.75 -22.19
C VAL A 14 49.38 14.56 -21.39
N THR A 15 49.98 14.30 -20.22
CA THR A 15 49.41 13.39 -19.23
C THR A 15 48.25 14.11 -18.54
N GLY A 16 47.02 13.80 -18.94
CA GLY A 16 45.83 14.23 -18.21
C GLY A 16 45.79 13.53 -16.85
N MET A 17 45.89 14.30 -15.77
CA MET A 17 45.55 13.81 -14.44
C MET A 17 44.02 13.66 -14.40
N ALA A 18 43.55 12.44 -14.18
CA ALA A 18 42.14 12.20 -13.87
C ALA A 18 41.86 12.84 -12.51
N GLU A 19 41.02 13.86 -12.49
CA GLU A 19 40.46 14.38 -11.25
C GLU A 19 39.65 13.28 -10.57
N PRO A 20 39.71 13.15 -9.23
CA PRO A 20 38.83 12.23 -8.53
C PRO A 20 37.41 12.71 -8.76
N ALA A 21 36.53 11.82 -9.24
CA ALA A 21 35.11 12.12 -9.34
C ALA A 21 34.61 12.54 -7.96
N MET A 22 34.29 13.84 -7.81
CA MET A 22 33.58 14.33 -6.64
C MET A 22 32.21 13.65 -6.64
N ALA A 23 31.93 12.88 -5.59
CA ALA A 23 30.57 12.42 -5.32
C ALA A 23 29.65 13.64 -5.30
N ALA A 24 28.52 13.58 -6.01
CA ALA A 24 27.51 14.61 -5.97
C ALA A 24 27.10 14.86 -4.50
N PRO A 25 26.92 16.13 -4.06
CA PRO A 25 26.41 16.39 -2.72
C PRO A 25 25.06 15.69 -2.56
N PRO A 26 24.73 15.12 -1.38
CA PRO A 26 23.40 14.56 -1.15
C PRO A 26 22.37 15.66 -1.42
N ASP A 27 21.39 15.35 -2.27
CA ASP A 27 20.33 16.29 -2.63
C ASP A 27 19.65 16.79 -1.35
N SER A 28 19.87 18.07 -1.05
CA SER A 28 19.41 18.70 0.19
C SER A 28 17.89 18.67 0.34
N SER A 29 17.13 18.38 -0.72
CA SER A 29 15.68 18.19 -0.69
C SER A 29 15.27 16.80 -0.19
N ALA A 30 15.83 15.72 -0.73
CA ALA A 30 15.47 14.35 -0.32
C ALA A 30 15.88 14.06 1.13
N ALA A 31 17.08 14.49 1.53
CA ALA A 31 17.57 14.34 2.90
C ALA A 31 16.74 15.14 3.92
N ALA A 32 16.33 16.37 3.57
CA ALA A 32 15.49 17.19 4.45
C ALA A 32 14.08 16.61 4.62
N VAL A 33 13.47 16.14 3.53
CA VAL A 33 12.17 15.43 3.57
C VAL A 33 12.29 14.18 4.42
N SER A 34 13.34 13.39 4.21
CA SER A 34 13.62 12.16 4.97
C SER A 34 13.72 12.43 6.47
N GLN A 35 14.44 13.47 6.87
CA GLN A 35 14.56 13.89 8.26
C GLN A 35 13.21 14.34 8.85
N ALA A 36 12.51 15.24 8.16
CA ALA A 36 11.21 15.76 8.63
C ALA A 36 10.16 14.64 8.79
N LEU A 37 10.18 13.65 7.90
CA LEU A 37 9.33 12.46 7.96
C LEU A 37 9.60 11.65 9.23
N ARG A 38 10.87 11.38 9.52
CA ARG A 38 11.29 10.59 10.70
C ARG A 38 11.03 11.33 12.02
N ASP A 39 11.08 12.65 11.99
CA ASP A 39 10.73 13.51 13.12
C ASP A 39 9.21 13.72 13.28
N GLY A 40 8.40 13.28 12.31
CA GLY A 40 6.95 13.51 12.31
C GLY A 40 6.53 14.96 12.05
N THR A 41 7.39 15.75 11.41
CA THR A 41 7.18 17.19 11.15
C THR A 41 6.94 17.51 9.68
N LEU A 42 6.89 16.51 8.80
CA LEU A 42 6.70 16.72 7.35
C LEU A 42 5.42 17.50 7.02
N GLY A 43 4.35 17.30 7.81
CA GLY A 43 3.08 18.02 7.67
C GLY A 43 3.16 19.54 7.89
N ASP A 44 4.24 20.06 8.47
CA ASP A 44 4.42 21.51 8.66
C ASP A 44 4.54 22.25 7.32
N ASN A 45 5.13 21.58 6.31
CA ASN A 45 5.43 22.18 5.01
C ASN A 45 4.75 21.48 3.83
N HIS A 46 4.18 20.30 4.05
CA HIS A 46 3.53 19.49 3.02
C HIS A 46 2.08 19.16 3.39
N THR A 47 1.26 18.81 2.40
CA THR A 47 -0.07 18.24 2.61
C THR A 47 -0.18 16.92 1.85
N LEU A 48 -1.38 16.36 1.77
CA LEU A 48 -1.66 15.12 1.06
C LEU A 48 -2.42 15.41 -0.23
N ASP A 49 -2.11 14.60 -1.24
CA ASP A 49 -2.92 14.46 -2.44
C ASP A 49 -3.59 13.07 -2.46
N ASP A 50 -4.76 13.02 -3.08
CA ASP A 50 -5.50 11.79 -3.33
C ASP A 50 -5.23 11.38 -4.78
N PRO A 51 -4.20 10.56 -5.05
CA PRO A 51 -3.89 10.14 -6.41
C PRO A 51 -5.06 9.35 -7.02
N CYS A 52 -5.98 8.80 -6.22
CA CYS A 52 -7.04 7.90 -6.65
C CYS A 52 -8.21 8.57 -7.37
N GLY A 53 -8.11 9.88 -7.61
CA GLY A 53 -8.98 10.64 -8.52
C GLY A 53 -8.45 10.71 -9.95
N GLY A 54 -9.34 10.65 -10.93
CA GLY A 54 -9.03 10.86 -12.35
C GLY A 54 -10.05 11.77 -13.02
N VAL A 55 -9.74 12.24 -14.24
CA VAL A 55 -10.68 13.00 -15.06
C VAL A 55 -11.08 12.17 -16.26
N LEU A 56 -12.35 11.78 -16.30
CA LEU A 56 -12.96 11.11 -17.43
C LEU A 56 -13.97 12.04 -18.11
N GLN A 57 -13.71 12.42 -19.37
CA GLN A 57 -14.56 13.32 -20.15
C GLN A 57 -14.90 14.65 -19.43
N GLY A 58 -13.99 15.17 -18.61
CA GLY A 58 -14.18 16.40 -17.84
C GLY A 58 -14.88 16.21 -16.47
N HIS A 59 -15.24 14.98 -16.11
CA HIS A 59 -15.78 14.64 -14.79
C HIS A 59 -14.70 14.01 -13.90
N GLN A 60 -14.61 14.47 -12.65
CA GLN A 60 -13.79 13.82 -11.63
C GLN A 60 -14.43 12.47 -11.26
N VAL A 61 -13.62 11.43 -11.26
CA VAL A 61 -14.00 10.07 -10.86
C VAL A 61 -13.01 9.56 -9.82
N ASP A 62 -13.52 9.11 -8.68
CA ASP A 62 -12.77 8.35 -7.66
C ASP A 62 -13.24 6.90 -7.79
N LEU A 63 -12.35 6.01 -8.25
CA LEU A 63 -12.70 4.61 -8.48
C LEU A 63 -12.26 3.69 -7.31
N GLY A 64 -12.00 4.29 -6.13
CA GLY A 64 -11.94 3.58 -4.87
C GLY A 64 -10.57 3.05 -4.47
N CYS A 65 -9.47 3.45 -5.12
CA CYS A 65 -8.14 3.18 -4.58
C CYS A 65 -7.84 4.03 -3.34
N LEU A 66 -6.85 3.63 -2.54
CA LEU A 66 -6.63 4.18 -1.19
C LEU A 66 -5.18 4.66 -0.97
N ALA A 67 -4.36 4.79 -2.01
CA ALA A 67 -3.05 5.39 -1.89
C ALA A 67 -3.17 6.87 -1.57
N ARG A 68 -2.22 7.39 -0.80
CA ARG A 68 -2.08 8.80 -0.48
C ARG A 68 -0.64 9.20 -0.71
N VAL A 69 -0.40 10.35 -1.34
CA VAL A 69 0.96 10.84 -1.59
C VAL A 69 1.17 12.20 -0.95
N VAL A 70 2.41 12.48 -0.55
CA VAL A 70 2.80 13.80 -0.04
C VAL A 70 2.90 14.77 -1.21
N THR A 71 2.35 15.99 -1.06
CA THR A 71 2.46 17.05 -2.07
C THR A 71 3.81 17.77 -2.01
N GLN A 72 4.19 18.44 -3.10
CA GLN A 72 5.43 19.25 -3.16
C GLN A 72 5.53 20.28 -2.03
N ASP A 73 4.40 20.90 -1.67
CA ASP A 73 4.22 21.81 -0.55
C ASP A 73 2.72 21.94 -0.22
N ARG A 74 2.36 22.66 0.85
CA ARG A 74 0.95 22.85 1.29
C ARG A 74 0.02 23.53 0.28
N THR A 75 0.56 24.16 -0.75
CA THR A 75 -0.19 24.91 -1.77
C THR A 75 -0.20 24.23 -3.13
N SER A 76 0.58 23.16 -3.30
CA SER A 76 0.72 22.41 -4.54
C SER A 76 -0.26 21.23 -4.59
N ALA A 77 -0.85 21.01 -5.77
CA ALA A 77 -1.60 19.79 -6.07
C ALA A 77 -0.73 18.71 -6.74
N SER A 78 0.57 18.98 -6.93
CA SER A 78 1.50 18.01 -7.50
C SER A 78 2.14 17.17 -6.40
N PRO A 79 2.27 15.84 -6.59
CA PRO A 79 3.05 14.99 -5.71
C PRO A 79 4.48 15.50 -5.55
N LEU A 80 5.03 15.31 -4.34
CA LEU A 80 6.44 15.49 -4.05
C LEU A 80 7.22 14.39 -4.76
N THR A 81 8.08 14.78 -5.69
CA THR A 81 8.96 13.85 -6.41
C THR A 81 10.41 14.22 -6.15
N THR A 82 11.21 13.22 -5.80
CA THR A 82 12.62 13.37 -5.44
C THR A 82 13.51 12.46 -6.31
N PRO A 83 14.78 12.82 -6.51
CA PRO A 83 15.73 12.00 -7.28
C PRO A 83 16.26 10.78 -6.49
N ALA A 84 16.14 10.80 -5.16
CA ALA A 84 16.54 9.73 -4.25
C ALA A 84 15.41 9.48 -3.22
N PRO A 85 15.27 8.26 -2.67
CA PRO A 85 14.16 7.93 -1.77
C PRO A 85 14.21 8.76 -0.47
N ALA A 86 13.06 9.31 -0.08
CA ALA A 86 12.92 10.06 1.18
C ALA A 86 12.07 9.32 2.24
N GLY A 87 11.14 8.45 1.82
CA GLY A 87 10.30 7.67 2.74
C GLY A 87 11.05 6.57 3.48
N PHE A 88 10.34 5.80 4.32
CA PHE A 88 10.91 4.61 4.96
C PHE A 88 11.30 3.55 3.92
N SER A 89 12.49 2.99 4.11
CA SER A 89 13.07 1.91 3.31
C SER A 89 12.66 0.52 3.82
N PRO A 90 12.80 -0.55 3.00
CA PRO A 90 12.62 -1.93 3.45
C PRO A 90 13.41 -2.30 4.71
N ALA A 91 14.65 -1.81 4.84
CA ALA A 91 15.50 -2.10 5.99
C ALA A 91 14.98 -1.43 7.27
N GLU A 92 14.51 -0.18 7.18
CA GLU A 92 13.89 0.51 8.31
C GLU A 92 12.57 -0.16 8.72
N LEU A 93 11.74 -0.57 7.76
CA LEU A 93 10.51 -1.32 8.04
C LEU A 93 10.83 -2.67 8.69
N ALA A 94 11.84 -3.40 8.22
CA ALA A 94 12.25 -4.65 8.84
C ALA A 94 12.65 -4.46 10.31
N LEU A 95 13.35 -3.36 10.65
CA LEU A 95 13.68 -3.03 12.03
C LEU A 95 12.44 -2.62 12.85
N ALA A 96 11.57 -1.77 12.31
CA ALA A 96 10.38 -1.27 12.98
C ALA A 96 9.39 -2.40 13.33
N PHE A 97 9.23 -3.40 12.45
CA PHE A 97 8.35 -4.56 12.63
C PHE A 97 9.10 -5.79 13.17
N LYS A 98 10.36 -5.64 13.61
CA LYS A 98 11.21 -6.71 14.17
C LYS A 98 11.27 -7.97 13.30
N LEU A 99 11.33 -7.79 11.99
CA LEU A 99 11.41 -8.88 11.04
C LEU A 99 12.78 -9.55 11.12
N PRO A 100 12.87 -10.88 10.97
CA PRO A 100 14.16 -11.56 10.91
C PRO A 100 14.92 -11.19 9.63
N ASP A 101 16.11 -11.76 9.46
CA ASP A 101 16.89 -11.61 8.23
C ASP A 101 16.05 -11.92 6.98
N PRO A 102 16.14 -11.14 5.88
CA PRO A 102 15.37 -11.33 4.64
C PRO A 102 15.40 -12.74 4.05
N ALA A 103 16.47 -13.52 4.28
CA ALA A 103 16.57 -14.90 3.83
C ALA A 103 15.81 -15.90 4.72
N THR A 104 15.34 -15.46 5.89
CA THR A 104 14.55 -16.25 6.84
C THR A 104 13.05 -16.17 6.51
N GLY A 105 12.41 -17.33 6.51
CA GLY A 105 11.00 -17.50 6.22
C GLY A 105 10.76 -18.37 4.98
N ALA A 106 9.48 -18.57 4.67
CA ALA A 106 9.03 -19.12 3.41
C ALA A 106 9.29 -18.14 2.26
N LYS A 107 9.25 -18.68 1.03
CA LYS A 107 9.33 -17.93 -0.22
C LYS A 107 8.01 -18.08 -0.97
N GLY A 108 6.92 -17.69 -0.30
CA GLY A 108 5.57 -17.76 -0.82
C GLY A 108 5.35 -16.89 -2.05
N MET A 109 4.09 -16.78 -2.46
CA MET A 109 3.68 -15.87 -3.53
C MET A 109 2.69 -14.85 -2.98
N VAL A 110 2.96 -13.57 -3.25
CA VAL A 110 2.02 -12.48 -2.98
C VAL A 110 1.38 -12.07 -4.30
N THR A 111 0.06 -12.06 -4.37
CA THR A 111 -0.65 -11.46 -5.49
C THR A 111 -1.18 -10.08 -5.09
N ILE A 112 -0.86 -9.08 -5.91
CA ILE A 112 -1.52 -7.78 -5.90
C ILE A 112 -2.63 -7.83 -6.96
N VAL A 113 -3.86 -7.56 -6.54
CA VAL A 113 -4.98 -7.36 -7.47
C VAL A 113 -5.13 -5.86 -7.66
N GLY A 114 -4.85 -5.36 -8.86
CA GLY A 114 -4.98 -3.95 -9.19
C GLY A 114 -5.79 -3.70 -10.45
N ILE A 115 -6.09 -2.43 -10.70
CA ILE A 115 -6.92 -2.00 -11.82
C ILE A 115 -6.06 -1.23 -12.84
N GLY A 116 -6.31 -1.47 -14.12
CA GLY A 116 -5.68 -0.76 -15.23
C GLY A 116 -4.34 -1.34 -15.67
N ALA A 117 -3.81 -0.79 -16.77
CA ALA A 117 -2.51 -1.16 -17.30
C ALA A 117 -1.39 -0.39 -16.58
N TYR A 118 -0.27 -1.08 -16.33
CA TYR A 118 0.95 -0.46 -15.82
C TYR A 118 2.17 -1.03 -16.57
N PRO A 119 2.50 -0.49 -17.75
CA PRO A 119 3.52 -1.06 -18.62
C PRO A 119 4.96 -0.91 -18.09
N ALA A 120 5.23 0.05 -17.19
CA ALA A 120 6.56 0.23 -16.58
C ALA A 120 6.77 -0.57 -15.30
N LEU A 121 5.78 -1.35 -14.85
CA LEU A 121 5.77 -2.04 -13.56
C LEU A 121 7.05 -2.84 -13.27
N GLU A 122 7.51 -3.68 -14.19
CA GLU A 122 8.73 -4.49 -13.98
C GLU A 122 9.99 -3.62 -13.87
N ALA A 123 10.07 -2.54 -14.66
CA ALA A 123 11.19 -1.61 -14.62
C ALA A 123 11.21 -0.76 -13.34
N ASP A 124 10.04 -0.29 -12.89
CA ASP A 124 9.88 0.49 -11.68
C ASP A 124 10.19 -0.36 -10.44
N LEU A 125 9.64 -1.58 -10.36
CA LEU A 125 9.98 -2.55 -9.32
C LEU A 125 11.48 -2.90 -9.33
N GLY A 126 12.09 -3.01 -10.51
CA GLY A 126 13.53 -3.22 -10.65
C GLY A 126 14.35 -2.07 -10.07
N THR A 127 13.91 -0.82 -10.29
CA THR A 127 14.54 0.38 -9.74
C THR A 127 14.42 0.39 -8.22
N TYR A 128 13.21 0.16 -7.68
CA TYR A 128 12.98 0.07 -6.24
C TYR A 128 13.87 -0.98 -5.57
N ARG A 129 13.86 -2.20 -6.11
CA ARG A 129 14.61 -3.32 -5.54
C ARG A 129 16.11 -3.11 -5.65
N SER A 130 16.61 -2.51 -6.73
CA SER A 130 18.03 -2.19 -6.88
C SER A 130 18.48 -1.13 -5.87
N GLU A 131 17.71 -0.06 -5.67
CA GLU A 131 18.02 1.02 -4.72
C GLU A 131 18.19 0.47 -3.30
N PHE A 132 17.29 -0.43 -2.89
CA PHE A 132 17.29 -0.98 -1.53
C PHE A 132 18.04 -2.32 -1.40
N GLY A 133 18.80 -2.73 -2.42
CA GLY A 133 19.62 -3.95 -2.37
C GLY A 133 18.81 -5.26 -2.25
N LEU A 134 17.55 -5.26 -2.71
CA LEU A 134 16.71 -6.45 -2.77
C LEU A 134 17.03 -7.27 -4.04
N PRO A 135 16.92 -8.62 -4.02
CA PRO A 135 17.21 -9.44 -5.20
C PRO A 135 16.34 -9.05 -6.41
N PRO A 136 16.78 -9.13 -7.66
CA PRO A 136 15.91 -8.80 -8.80
C PRO A 136 14.65 -9.67 -8.85
N CYS A 137 13.49 -9.05 -9.14
CA CYS A 137 12.23 -9.78 -9.33
C CYS A 137 11.66 -9.45 -10.72
N THR A 138 11.87 -10.35 -11.68
CA THR A 138 11.56 -10.12 -13.10
C THR A 138 10.69 -11.23 -13.66
N THR A 139 10.05 -10.97 -14.79
CA THR A 139 9.34 -12.03 -15.51
C THR A 139 10.32 -13.06 -16.06
N ALA A 140 11.50 -12.60 -16.52
CA ALA A 140 12.55 -13.46 -17.05
C ALA A 140 13.14 -14.44 -16.01
N ASN A 141 13.26 -14.03 -14.74
CA ASN A 141 13.76 -14.90 -13.68
C ASN A 141 12.66 -15.69 -12.95
N GLY A 142 11.40 -15.52 -13.36
CA GLY A 142 10.24 -16.20 -12.80
C GLY A 142 9.81 -15.72 -11.41
N CYS A 143 10.41 -14.64 -10.90
CA CYS A 143 9.97 -14.05 -9.63
C CYS A 143 8.69 -13.24 -9.79
N LEU A 144 8.55 -12.50 -10.90
CA LEU A 144 7.39 -11.67 -11.18
C LEU A 144 6.49 -12.34 -12.23
N LYS A 145 5.18 -12.31 -12.01
CA LYS A 145 4.16 -12.61 -13.02
C LYS A 145 3.23 -11.40 -13.19
N ILE A 146 2.88 -11.06 -14.43
CA ILE A 146 1.91 -10.02 -14.74
C ILE A 146 0.88 -10.63 -15.67
N SER A 147 -0.40 -10.51 -15.36
CA SER A 147 -1.49 -11.03 -16.20
C SER A 147 -2.75 -10.21 -16.02
N ASP A 148 -3.67 -10.30 -16.98
CA ASP A 148 -5.05 -9.94 -16.71
C ASP A 148 -5.68 -10.87 -15.65
N TYR A 149 -6.85 -10.50 -15.17
CA TYR A 149 -7.61 -11.20 -14.14
C TYR A 149 -8.20 -12.57 -14.54
N HIS A 150 -8.11 -12.96 -15.81
CA HIS A 150 -8.41 -14.31 -16.30
C HIS A 150 -7.13 -15.15 -16.56
N GLY A 151 -5.96 -14.57 -16.29
CA GLY A 151 -4.66 -15.20 -16.54
C GLY A 151 -4.14 -15.07 -17.97
N GLY A 152 -4.75 -14.20 -18.77
CA GLY A 152 -4.24 -13.80 -20.07
C GLY A 152 -3.07 -12.80 -19.99
N PRO A 153 -2.66 -12.22 -21.13
CA PRO A 153 -1.55 -11.27 -21.16
C PRO A 153 -1.83 -10.00 -20.32
N PRO A 154 -0.80 -9.26 -19.90
CA PRO A 154 -0.98 -7.95 -19.27
C PRO A 154 -1.83 -7.01 -20.13
N LEU A 155 -2.57 -6.12 -19.48
CA LEU A 155 -3.38 -5.12 -20.15
C LEU A 155 -2.51 -4.14 -20.94
N ALA A 156 -3.03 -3.72 -22.10
CA ALA A 156 -2.42 -2.66 -22.89
C ALA A 156 -2.88 -1.28 -22.38
N PRO A 157 -1.99 -0.27 -22.36
CA PRO A 157 -2.36 1.10 -22.03
C PRO A 157 -3.48 1.67 -22.90
N ASP A 158 -4.42 2.36 -22.27
CA ASP A 158 -5.45 3.16 -22.94
C ASP A 158 -5.18 4.66 -22.77
N LYS A 159 -4.86 5.33 -23.88
CA LYS A 159 -4.59 6.77 -23.91
C LYS A 159 -5.78 7.61 -23.45
N ASP A 160 -7.00 7.12 -23.62
CA ASP A 160 -8.22 7.83 -23.23
C ASP A 160 -8.46 7.74 -21.71
N LEU A 161 -7.70 6.85 -21.03
CA LEU A 161 -7.70 6.65 -19.60
C LEU A 161 -6.37 7.07 -18.94
N ALA A 162 -5.50 7.79 -19.65
CA ALA A 162 -4.16 8.12 -19.17
C ALA A 162 -4.11 8.70 -17.74
N SER A 163 -5.02 9.60 -17.38
CA SER A 163 -5.07 10.17 -16.02
C SER A 163 -5.36 9.10 -14.97
N VAL A 164 -6.32 8.23 -15.26
CA VAL A 164 -6.71 7.12 -14.37
C VAL A 164 -5.60 6.07 -14.32
N GLU A 165 -5.00 5.70 -15.46
CA GLU A 165 -3.88 4.76 -15.47
C GLU A 165 -2.67 5.25 -14.67
N GLU A 166 -2.35 6.55 -14.74
CA GLU A 166 -1.26 7.14 -13.96
C GLU A 166 -1.53 7.05 -12.45
N SER A 167 -2.74 7.38 -12.03
CA SER A 167 -3.22 7.27 -10.66
C SER A 167 -3.12 5.84 -10.12
N TYR A 168 -3.63 4.87 -10.88
CA TYR A 168 -3.69 3.46 -10.47
C TYR A 168 -2.35 2.76 -10.56
N ALA A 169 -1.45 3.23 -11.43
CA ALA A 169 -0.05 2.82 -11.43
C ALA A 169 0.67 3.27 -10.16
N THR A 170 0.31 4.43 -9.57
CA THR A 170 0.86 4.89 -8.29
C THR A 170 0.47 3.94 -7.15
N GLU A 171 -0.81 3.55 -7.09
CA GLU A 171 -1.32 2.52 -6.18
C GLU A 171 -0.58 1.19 -6.36
N THR A 172 -0.52 0.70 -7.61
CA THR A 172 0.11 -0.58 -7.92
C THR A 172 1.61 -0.59 -7.59
N ALA A 173 2.30 0.54 -7.80
CA ALA A 173 3.71 0.69 -7.42
C ALA A 173 3.89 0.57 -5.91
N LEU A 174 3.07 1.29 -5.14
CA LEU A 174 3.06 1.20 -3.68
C LEU A 174 2.81 -0.25 -3.22
N ASP A 175 1.81 -0.92 -3.78
CA ASP A 175 1.46 -2.28 -3.41
C ASP A 175 2.59 -3.28 -3.64
N LEU A 176 3.20 -3.25 -4.82
CA LEU A 176 4.29 -4.15 -5.16
C LEU A 176 5.57 -3.85 -4.35
N ASP A 177 5.88 -2.57 -4.15
CA ASP A 177 7.05 -2.14 -3.38
C ASP A 177 6.93 -2.61 -1.93
N LEU A 178 5.74 -2.55 -1.31
CA LEU A 178 5.53 -2.91 0.09
C LEU A 178 5.44 -4.43 0.30
N ALA A 179 4.82 -5.16 -0.64
CA ALA A 179 4.90 -6.62 -0.65
C ALA A 179 6.36 -7.10 -0.83
N SER A 180 7.10 -6.45 -1.73
CA SER A 180 8.52 -6.67 -1.99
C SER A 180 9.39 -6.39 -0.76
N ALA A 181 9.11 -5.32 -0.02
CA ALA A 181 9.81 -4.95 1.20
C ALA A 181 9.59 -5.95 2.34
N ALA A 182 8.34 -6.39 2.54
CA ALA A 182 7.96 -7.35 3.58
C ALA A 182 8.54 -8.75 3.32
N CYS A 183 8.53 -9.19 2.06
CA CYS A 183 9.08 -10.48 1.64
C CYS A 183 10.03 -10.38 0.43
N PRO A 184 11.31 -10.00 0.65
CA PRO A 184 12.28 -9.85 -0.43
C PRO A 184 12.54 -11.14 -1.23
N GLY A 185 12.31 -12.30 -0.63
CA GLY A 185 12.49 -13.62 -1.25
C GLY A 185 11.22 -14.24 -1.87
N CYS A 186 10.05 -13.60 -1.75
CA CYS A 186 8.80 -14.12 -2.31
C CYS A 186 8.70 -13.88 -3.81
N ARG A 187 7.85 -14.70 -4.46
CA ARG A 187 7.37 -14.42 -5.81
C ARG A 187 6.26 -13.37 -5.73
N LEU A 188 6.17 -12.52 -6.74
CA LEU A 188 5.14 -11.49 -6.85
C LEU A 188 4.29 -11.77 -8.10
N SER A 189 2.99 -11.58 -7.98
CA SER A 189 2.06 -11.60 -9.12
C SER A 189 1.26 -10.31 -9.12
N MET A 190 1.23 -9.61 -10.26
CA MET A 190 0.29 -8.53 -10.52
C MET A 190 -0.85 -9.07 -11.37
N VAL A 191 -2.08 -8.94 -10.86
CA VAL A 191 -3.31 -9.31 -11.56
C VAL A 191 -4.10 -8.05 -11.88
N GLN A 192 -4.27 -7.78 -13.18
CA GLN A 192 -4.85 -6.54 -13.69
C GLN A 192 -6.31 -6.73 -14.09
N ILE A 193 -7.19 -5.98 -13.45
CA ILE A 193 -8.60 -5.83 -13.83
C ILE A 193 -8.70 -4.64 -14.81
N PRO A 194 -9.34 -4.80 -15.98
CA PRO A 194 -9.45 -3.71 -16.93
C PRO A 194 -10.37 -2.60 -16.40
N MET A 195 -10.02 -1.36 -16.74
CA MET A 195 -10.89 -0.21 -16.50
C MET A 195 -12.01 -0.19 -17.52
N ASP A 196 -13.09 -0.91 -17.24
CA ASP A 196 -14.33 -0.80 -18.02
C ASP A 196 -15.11 0.43 -17.55
N VAL A 197 -14.92 1.54 -18.28
CA VAL A 197 -15.63 2.80 -18.05
C VAL A 197 -17.14 2.62 -17.91
N THR A 198 -17.75 1.71 -18.67
CA THR A 198 -19.20 1.49 -18.60
C THR A 198 -19.60 0.85 -17.28
N ARG A 199 -18.84 -0.14 -16.79
CA ARG A 199 -19.07 -0.77 -15.48
C ARG A 199 -18.79 0.20 -14.35
N LEU A 200 -17.71 0.97 -14.45
CA LEU A 200 -17.35 1.99 -13.46
C LEU A 200 -18.42 3.08 -13.36
N LEU A 201 -18.88 3.62 -14.49
CA LEU A 201 -20.00 4.56 -14.52
C LEU A 201 -21.31 3.91 -14.06
N GLY A 202 -21.54 2.62 -14.33
CA GLY A 202 -22.67 1.87 -13.79
C GLY A 202 -22.62 1.76 -12.27
N ALA A 203 -21.45 1.46 -11.71
CA ALA A 203 -21.24 1.39 -10.26
C ALA A 203 -21.56 2.74 -9.58
N VAL A 204 -21.05 3.84 -10.15
CA VAL A 204 -21.19 5.17 -9.55
C VAL A 204 -22.55 5.83 -9.86
N LEU A 205 -22.97 5.85 -11.13
CA LEU A 205 -24.17 6.57 -11.57
C LEU A 205 -25.45 5.77 -11.39
N LEU A 206 -25.38 4.45 -11.50
CA LEU A 206 -26.56 3.57 -11.41
C LEU A 206 -26.62 2.81 -10.08
N GLN A 207 -25.64 2.99 -9.17
CA GLN A 207 -25.52 2.24 -7.92
C GLN A 207 -25.54 0.72 -8.16
N GLN A 208 -24.78 0.26 -9.16
CA GLN A 208 -24.69 -1.16 -9.54
C GLN A 208 -23.23 -1.65 -9.53
N PRO A 209 -22.56 -1.73 -8.37
CA PRO A 209 -21.15 -2.14 -8.32
C PRO A 209 -20.92 -3.66 -8.42
N GLY A 210 -21.99 -4.47 -8.48
CA GLY A 210 -21.91 -5.93 -8.57
C GLY A 210 -20.89 -6.45 -9.61
N PRO A 211 -20.93 -5.96 -10.87
CA PRO A 211 -19.97 -6.38 -11.89
C PRO A 211 -18.51 -6.08 -11.54
N LEU A 212 -18.22 -4.97 -10.86
CA LEU A 212 -16.86 -4.62 -10.43
C LEU A 212 -16.36 -5.60 -9.37
N ALA A 213 -17.21 -5.93 -8.40
CA ALA A 213 -16.85 -6.90 -7.36
C ALA A 213 -16.72 -8.33 -7.89
N ASP A 214 -17.52 -8.71 -8.90
CA ASP A 214 -17.36 -10.00 -9.60
C ASP A 214 -15.97 -10.10 -10.25
N ASP A 215 -15.44 -8.99 -10.81
CA ASP A 215 -14.10 -8.96 -11.40
C ASP A 215 -13.00 -9.14 -10.32
N PHE A 216 -13.14 -8.52 -9.14
CA PHE A 216 -12.25 -8.76 -7.99
C PHE A 216 -12.31 -10.21 -7.50
N GLY A 217 -13.50 -10.79 -7.38
CA GLY A 217 -13.69 -12.19 -7.02
C GLY A 217 -13.04 -13.13 -8.04
N THR A 218 -13.11 -12.82 -9.33
CA THR A 218 -12.44 -13.57 -10.40
C THR A 218 -10.92 -13.47 -10.29
N ALA A 219 -10.39 -12.26 -10.02
CA ALA A 219 -8.96 -12.04 -9.84
C ALA A 219 -8.39 -12.85 -8.65
N VAL A 220 -9.12 -12.89 -7.53
CA VAL A 220 -8.72 -13.62 -6.32
C VAL A 220 -8.79 -15.13 -6.52
N GLN A 221 -9.81 -15.64 -7.24
CA GLN A 221 -9.85 -17.05 -7.64
C GLN A 221 -8.69 -17.44 -8.56
N TYR A 222 -8.34 -16.58 -9.51
CA TYR A 222 -7.18 -16.79 -10.36
C TYR A 222 -5.88 -16.82 -9.53
N ALA A 223 -5.72 -15.89 -8.59
CA ALA A 223 -4.59 -15.86 -7.66
C ALA A 223 -4.49 -17.15 -6.82
N ALA A 224 -5.61 -17.65 -6.31
CA ALA A 224 -5.65 -18.94 -5.62
C ALA A 224 -5.17 -20.10 -6.53
N GLY A 225 -5.57 -20.08 -7.81
CA GLY A 225 -5.10 -21.03 -8.83
C GLY A 225 -3.59 -20.96 -9.12
N LEU A 226 -2.93 -19.82 -8.84
CA LEU A 226 -1.47 -19.69 -8.92
C LEU A 226 -0.73 -20.29 -7.72
N GLY A 227 -1.47 -20.64 -6.65
CA GLY A 227 -0.90 -21.04 -5.37
C GLY A 227 -0.38 -19.85 -4.57
N SER A 228 -1.05 -18.71 -4.67
CA SER A 228 -0.73 -17.53 -3.85
C SER A 228 -0.87 -17.85 -2.36
N SER A 229 0.09 -17.35 -1.59
CA SER A 229 0.08 -17.41 -0.13
C SER A 229 -0.83 -16.33 0.46
N ALA A 230 -0.80 -15.16 -0.18
CA ALA A 230 -1.64 -14.03 0.17
C ALA A 230 -2.05 -13.23 -1.07
N VAL A 231 -3.22 -12.60 -0.99
CA VAL A 231 -3.73 -11.62 -1.94
C VAL A 231 -3.94 -10.29 -1.22
N SER A 232 -3.45 -9.20 -1.79
CA SER A 232 -3.71 -7.84 -1.30
C SER A 232 -4.61 -7.09 -2.26
N MET A 233 -5.56 -6.35 -1.69
CA MET A 233 -6.45 -5.42 -2.40
C MET A 233 -6.44 -4.07 -1.69
N SER A 234 -6.05 -3.03 -2.41
CA SER A 234 -5.98 -1.66 -1.91
C SER A 234 -7.12 -0.79 -2.46
N TYR A 235 -8.30 -1.41 -2.57
CA TYR A 235 -9.50 -0.81 -3.17
C TYR A 235 -10.73 -1.02 -2.29
N GLY A 236 -11.65 -0.06 -2.31
CA GLY A 236 -12.85 -0.05 -1.49
C GLY A 236 -14.11 0.34 -2.27
N ILE A 237 -15.22 -0.37 -2.03
CA ILE A 237 -16.57 0.08 -2.43
C ILE A 237 -17.29 0.62 -1.18
N PRO A 238 -17.69 1.91 -1.16
CA PRO A 238 -18.45 2.51 -0.06
C PRO A 238 -19.80 1.85 0.23
N THR A 239 -20.21 1.82 1.51
CA THR A 239 -21.44 1.13 1.98
C THR A 239 -22.70 1.57 1.26
N ASP A 240 -22.82 2.84 0.88
CA ASP A 240 -23.99 3.37 0.17
C ASP A 240 -24.14 2.81 -1.25
N LEU A 241 -23.08 2.19 -1.79
CA LEU A 241 -23.10 1.52 -3.07
C LEU A 241 -23.25 0.00 -2.95
N GLN A 242 -22.99 -0.59 -1.77
CA GLN A 242 -22.75 -2.03 -1.66
C GLN A 242 -23.99 -2.90 -1.96
N GLY A 243 -25.11 -2.62 -1.32
CA GLY A 243 -26.28 -3.51 -1.32
C GLY A 243 -25.97 -4.94 -0.79
N ASP A 244 -27.00 -5.71 -0.48
CA ASP A 244 -26.83 -7.01 0.20
C ASP A 244 -25.98 -8.04 -0.59
N TYR A 245 -25.96 -7.94 -1.93
CA TYR A 245 -25.21 -8.84 -2.82
C TYR A 245 -23.70 -8.80 -2.59
N LEU A 246 -23.14 -7.65 -2.23
CA LEU A 246 -21.70 -7.52 -2.04
C LEU A 246 -21.20 -8.13 -0.73
N GLY A 247 -22.01 -8.09 0.33
CA GLY A 247 -21.66 -8.65 1.64
C GLY A 247 -21.86 -10.17 1.76
N THR A 248 -22.80 -10.73 1.00
CA THR A 248 -23.23 -12.13 1.16
C THR A 248 -23.35 -12.94 -0.13
N GLY A 249 -23.27 -12.30 -1.29
CA GLY A 249 -23.44 -12.93 -2.60
C GLY A 249 -22.17 -13.55 -3.17
N ALA A 250 -22.20 -13.84 -4.48
CA ALA A 250 -21.11 -14.50 -5.19
C ALA A 250 -19.75 -13.76 -5.11
N PRO A 251 -19.68 -12.41 -5.21
CA PRO A 251 -18.42 -11.69 -5.05
C PRO A 251 -17.81 -11.88 -3.67
N ALA A 252 -18.64 -11.86 -2.63
CA ALA A 252 -18.20 -12.06 -1.25
C ALA A 252 -17.58 -13.45 -1.11
N VAL A 253 -18.32 -14.49 -1.51
CA VAL A 253 -17.91 -15.90 -1.40
C VAL A 253 -16.64 -16.17 -2.22
N ALA A 254 -16.47 -15.50 -3.36
CA ALA A 254 -15.26 -15.62 -4.19
C ALA A 254 -13.98 -15.12 -3.49
N LEU A 255 -14.08 -14.38 -2.39
CA LEU A 255 -12.94 -13.95 -1.58
C LEU A 255 -12.63 -14.91 -0.42
N HIS A 256 -13.46 -15.95 -0.20
CA HIS A 256 -13.24 -16.90 0.89
C HIS A 256 -12.33 -18.04 0.45
N HIS A 257 -11.07 -17.99 0.89
CA HIS A 257 -10.07 -19.00 0.54
C HIS A 257 -9.32 -19.54 1.77
N PRO A 258 -9.81 -20.61 2.42
CA PRO A 258 -9.05 -21.31 3.44
C PRO A 258 -7.68 -21.75 2.91
N GLY A 259 -6.61 -21.49 3.66
CA GLY A 259 -5.23 -21.77 3.24
C GLY A 259 -4.55 -20.65 2.44
N MET A 260 -5.22 -19.53 2.18
CA MET A 260 -4.65 -18.34 1.54
C MET A 260 -5.19 -17.08 2.24
N ALA A 261 -4.29 -16.17 2.64
CA ALA A 261 -4.75 -14.93 3.25
C ALA A 261 -5.30 -13.98 2.18
N VAL A 262 -6.53 -13.48 2.36
CA VAL A 262 -7.08 -12.41 1.53
C VAL A 262 -7.15 -11.15 2.40
N LEU A 263 -6.44 -10.12 2.00
CA LEU A 263 -6.27 -8.88 2.76
C LEU A 263 -6.82 -7.70 1.97
N ALA A 264 -7.41 -6.75 2.69
CA ALA A 264 -7.83 -5.49 2.13
C ALA A 264 -7.47 -4.32 3.04
N ALA A 265 -7.12 -3.20 2.43
CA ALA A 265 -6.93 -1.93 3.12
C ALA A 265 -8.24 -1.51 3.83
N SER A 266 -8.14 -1.10 5.10
CA SER A 266 -9.31 -0.73 5.90
C SER A 266 -10.04 0.53 5.42
N GLY A 267 -9.34 1.39 4.67
CA GLY A 267 -9.80 2.71 4.26
C GLY A 267 -8.96 3.84 4.87
N ASP A 268 -9.13 5.03 4.31
CA ASP A 268 -8.27 6.19 4.59
C ASP A 268 -9.04 7.42 5.09
N ARG A 269 -10.33 7.24 5.39
CA ARG A 269 -11.26 8.31 5.78
C ARG A 269 -11.53 8.32 7.29
N GLY A 270 -10.71 7.61 8.07
CA GLY A 270 -10.84 7.46 9.51
C GLY A 270 -12.00 6.56 9.92
N TYR A 271 -12.56 6.82 11.09
CA TYR A 271 -13.71 6.09 11.62
C TYR A 271 -14.98 6.26 10.78
N LEU A 272 -15.57 5.13 10.36
CA LEU A 272 -16.71 5.09 9.45
C LEU A 272 -18.05 4.76 10.14
N GLY A 273 -18.07 4.57 11.47
CA GLY A 273 -19.30 4.26 12.19
C GLY A 273 -19.82 2.85 11.90
N GLY A 274 -21.13 2.76 11.65
CA GLY A 274 -21.81 1.52 11.25
C GLY A 274 -21.74 1.21 9.75
N ALA A 275 -20.92 1.94 9.01
CA ALA A 275 -20.66 1.79 7.58
C ALA A 275 -19.21 1.34 7.43
N GLN A 276 -18.94 0.33 6.62
CA GLN A 276 -17.59 -0.17 6.36
C GLN A 276 -17.35 -0.27 4.85
N LEU A 277 -16.09 -0.43 4.42
CA LEU A 277 -15.78 -0.62 3.00
C LEU A 277 -15.79 -2.11 2.63
N TRP A 278 -16.29 -2.41 1.44
CA TRP A 278 -16.10 -3.71 0.80
C TRP A 278 -14.74 -3.71 0.10
N PRO A 279 -13.93 -4.78 0.12
CA PRO A 279 -14.22 -6.09 0.71
C PRO A 279 -13.68 -6.25 2.13
N GLN A 280 -13.03 -5.21 2.70
CA GLN A 280 -12.40 -5.35 4.02
C GLN A 280 -13.41 -5.72 5.10
N GLU A 281 -14.69 -5.39 4.95
CA GLU A 281 -15.75 -5.74 5.89
C GLU A 281 -16.22 -7.19 5.85
N LEU A 282 -15.71 -8.02 4.95
CA LEU A 282 -16.17 -9.41 4.87
C LEU A 282 -15.60 -10.24 6.03
N PRO A 283 -16.34 -11.24 6.56
CA PRO A 283 -15.87 -12.04 7.70
C PRO A 283 -14.58 -12.84 7.44
N TRP A 284 -14.26 -13.14 6.18
CA TRP A 284 -13.09 -13.91 5.76
C TRP A 284 -12.00 -13.07 5.08
N VAL A 285 -12.13 -11.74 5.10
CA VAL A 285 -11.08 -10.82 4.63
C VAL A 285 -10.40 -10.20 5.84
N THR A 286 -9.07 -10.23 5.85
CA THR A 286 -8.27 -9.53 6.85
C THR A 286 -8.26 -8.04 6.53
N SER A 287 -8.89 -7.24 7.36
CA SER A 287 -8.88 -5.78 7.28
C SER A 287 -7.61 -5.23 7.91
N VAL A 288 -6.85 -4.47 7.11
CA VAL A 288 -5.57 -3.90 7.54
C VAL A 288 -5.70 -2.40 7.77
N GLY A 289 -5.64 -2.02 9.05
CA GLY A 289 -5.59 -0.65 9.56
C GLY A 289 -4.21 0.00 9.36
N GLY A 290 -4.00 1.13 10.05
CA GLY A 290 -2.86 2.00 9.76
C GLY A 290 -2.27 2.70 10.97
N THR A 291 -0.95 2.82 10.97
CA THR A 291 -0.19 3.59 11.96
C THR A 291 0.64 4.70 11.31
N SER A 292 0.91 5.73 12.11
CA SER A 292 1.99 6.69 11.87
C SER A 292 3.28 6.16 12.51
N LEU A 293 4.40 6.19 11.79
CA LEU A 293 5.68 5.60 12.19
C LEU A 293 6.76 6.69 12.26
N THR A 294 7.32 6.96 13.42
CA THR A 294 8.43 7.93 13.55
C THR A 294 9.68 7.28 14.11
N GLY A 295 10.82 7.95 13.94
CA GLY A 295 12.11 7.51 14.42
C GLY A 295 13.04 6.94 13.34
N ALA A 296 14.26 6.66 13.75
CA ALA A 296 15.36 6.21 12.90
C ALA A 296 16.39 5.41 13.72
N GLY A 297 17.36 4.79 13.03
CA GLY A 297 18.49 4.14 13.69
C GLY A 297 18.09 2.99 14.62
N GLY A 298 16.99 2.30 14.34
CA GLY A 298 16.50 1.17 15.14
C GLY A 298 15.60 1.55 16.32
N THR A 299 15.31 2.83 16.52
CA THR A 299 14.35 3.29 17.54
C THR A 299 13.14 3.89 16.84
N PHE A 300 11.99 3.21 16.97
CA PHE A 300 10.76 3.57 16.28
C PHE A 300 9.60 3.72 17.27
N THR A 301 8.71 4.66 16.98
CA THR A 301 7.46 4.87 17.71
C THR A 301 6.30 4.77 16.73
N GLN A 302 5.21 4.14 17.16
CA GLN A 302 3.99 4.02 16.36
C GLN A 302 2.77 4.45 17.17
N HIS A 303 1.83 5.09 16.49
CA HIS A 303 0.50 5.42 17.01
C HIS A 303 -0.53 5.25 15.90
N ALA A 304 -1.81 5.12 16.25
CA ALA A 304 -2.89 5.04 15.28
C ALA A 304 -2.87 6.23 14.33
N TRP A 305 -3.00 5.94 13.03
CA TRP A 305 -3.02 6.97 12.01
C TRP A 305 -4.36 7.72 12.02
N GLY A 306 -4.30 9.01 12.31
CA GLY A 306 -5.40 9.94 12.12
C GLY A 306 -4.97 11.38 12.29
N SER A 307 -5.32 12.22 11.32
CA SER A 307 -4.92 13.63 11.33
C SER A 307 -5.82 14.50 10.43
N LEU A 308 -5.82 15.80 10.73
CA LEU A 308 -6.51 16.81 9.92
C LEU A 308 -5.62 17.32 8.80
N PHE A 309 -6.18 17.37 7.60
CA PHE A 309 -5.53 17.95 6.43
C PHE A 309 -6.43 18.95 5.74
N THR A 310 -5.83 19.92 5.08
CA THR A 310 -6.55 20.80 4.16
C THR A 310 -6.12 20.40 2.75
N PRO A 311 -7.01 19.82 1.92
CA PRO A 311 -6.70 19.56 0.54
C PRO A 311 -6.32 20.84 -0.20
N THR A 312 -5.43 20.73 -1.18
CA THR A 312 -5.00 21.88 -1.96
C THR A 312 -6.18 22.57 -2.64
N GLY A 313 -6.29 23.89 -2.49
CA GLY A 313 -7.38 24.67 -3.05
C GLY A 313 -8.69 24.65 -2.23
N GLU A 314 -8.75 23.88 -1.15
CA GLU A 314 -9.89 23.88 -0.23
C GLU A 314 -9.63 24.75 1.00
N GLN A 315 -10.72 25.23 1.62
CA GLN A 315 -10.66 25.98 2.88
C GLN A 315 -11.04 25.10 4.09
N GLN A 316 -11.68 23.96 3.84
CA GLN A 316 -12.16 23.07 4.90
C GLN A 316 -11.14 21.97 5.17
N GLN A 317 -10.93 21.68 6.46
CA GLN A 317 -10.14 20.53 6.86
C GLN A 317 -10.96 19.24 6.66
N ARG A 318 -10.30 18.21 6.17
CA ARG A 318 -10.79 16.84 6.11
C ARG A 318 -9.99 16.00 7.09
N TRP A 319 -10.69 15.12 7.79
CA TRP A 319 -10.03 14.10 8.58
C TRP A 319 -9.65 12.95 7.65
N VAL A 320 -8.41 12.47 7.77
CA VAL A 320 -7.93 11.24 7.14
C VAL A 320 -7.29 10.38 8.21
N GLY A 321 -7.23 9.08 7.98
CA GLY A 321 -6.71 8.13 8.95
C GLY A 321 -7.14 6.73 8.60
N ALA A 322 -6.59 5.77 9.34
CA ALA A 322 -6.93 4.36 9.17
C ALA A 322 -8.44 4.13 9.30
N GLY A 323 -9.00 3.30 8.44
CA GLY A 323 -10.40 2.89 8.48
C GLY A 323 -10.70 2.05 9.72
N SER A 324 -11.90 2.22 10.26
CA SER A 324 -12.41 1.38 11.34
C SER A 324 -13.93 1.54 11.48
N GLY A 325 -14.56 0.62 12.21
CA GLY A 325 -15.97 0.68 12.54
C GLY A 325 -16.63 -0.68 12.54
N CYS A 326 -17.94 -0.71 12.34
CA CYS A 326 -18.79 -1.87 12.54
C CYS A 326 -19.58 -2.20 11.27
N ALA A 327 -19.47 -3.43 10.75
CA ALA A 327 -20.31 -3.90 9.64
C ALA A 327 -21.57 -4.56 10.20
N LEU A 328 -22.63 -3.77 10.38
CA LEU A 328 -23.83 -4.15 11.15
C LEU A 328 -24.74 -5.17 10.46
N ASP A 329 -24.48 -5.47 9.20
CA ASP A 329 -25.17 -6.45 8.37
C ASP A 329 -24.42 -7.80 8.31
N LEU A 330 -23.19 -7.85 8.83
CA LEU A 330 -22.33 -9.02 8.79
C LEU A 330 -22.06 -9.59 10.19
N GLY A 331 -21.90 -10.91 10.24
CA GLY A 331 -21.45 -11.60 11.45
C GLY A 331 -19.97 -11.29 11.76
N PRO A 332 -19.47 -11.68 12.95
CA PRO A 332 -18.06 -11.54 13.32
C PRO A 332 -17.11 -12.06 12.24
N ALA A 333 -15.93 -11.43 12.14
CA ALA A 333 -14.85 -12.01 11.34
C ALA A 333 -14.42 -13.39 11.88
N GLN A 334 -13.87 -14.23 11.02
CA GLN A 334 -13.42 -15.57 11.41
C GLN A 334 -12.37 -15.48 12.52
N GLY A 335 -12.64 -16.14 13.65
CA GLY A 335 -11.79 -16.10 14.85
C GLY A 335 -11.90 -14.83 15.69
N GLN A 336 -12.70 -13.82 15.30
CA GLN A 336 -12.84 -12.58 16.05
C GLN A 336 -13.48 -12.81 17.43
N PRO A 337 -12.80 -12.48 18.55
CA PRO A 337 -13.30 -12.77 19.89
C PRO A 337 -14.59 -12.01 20.24
N ALA A 338 -15.43 -12.62 21.09
CA ALA A 338 -16.66 -11.97 21.56
C ALA A 338 -16.42 -10.63 22.28
N ALA A 339 -15.26 -10.46 22.93
CA ALA A 339 -14.87 -9.20 23.55
C ALA A 339 -14.61 -8.08 22.52
N VAL A 340 -14.15 -8.45 21.31
CA VAL A 340 -13.98 -7.52 20.19
C VAL A 340 -15.33 -7.18 19.58
N THR A 341 -16.14 -8.18 19.25
CA THR A 341 -17.45 -7.98 18.61
C THR A 341 -18.44 -7.26 19.51
N ALA A 342 -18.29 -7.32 20.83
CA ALA A 342 -19.08 -6.54 21.78
C ALA A 342 -19.00 -5.02 21.52
N ASN A 343 -17.88 -4.52 20.97
CA ASN A 343 -17.76 -3.11 20.56
C ASN A 343 -18.68 -2.74 19.39
N CYS A 344 -19.12 -3.74 18.62
CA CYS A 344 -19.99 -3.62 17.47
C CYS A 344 -21.30 -4.40 17.65
N ASN A 345 -21.80 -4.54 18.89
CA ASN A 345 -23.06 -5.25 19.19
C ASN A 345 -23.12 -6.70 18.68
N GLY A 346 -21.99 -7.40 18.64
CA GLY A 346 -21.89 -8.77 18.16
C GLY A 346 -21.61 -8.91 16.66
N HIS A 347 -21.45 -7.79 15.95
CA HIS A 347 -21.10 -7.77 14.52
C HIS A 347 -19.59 -7.67 14.30
N ARG A 348 -19.19 -7.76 13.03
CA ARG A 348 -17.79 -7.55 12.63
C ARG A 348 -17.31 -6.16 13.05
N ALA A 349 -16.21 -6.14 13.78
CA ALA A 349 -15.47 -4.92 14.11
C ALA A 349 -14.20 -4.85 13.24
N GLY A 350 -14.02 -3.76 12.49
CA GLY A 350 -12.78 -3.49 11.77
C GLY A 350 -11.92 -2.47 12.52
N SER A 351 -10.58 -2.53 12.45
CA SER A 351 -9.73 -3.42 11.65
C SER A 351 -9.25 -4.68 12.42
N ASP A 352 -8.57 -5.62 11.75
CA ASP A 352 -8.05 -6.86 12.39
C ASP A 352 -6.60 -6.69 12.87
N VAL A 353 -5.76 -6.02 12.07
CA VAL A 353 -4.33 -5.73 12.33
C VAL A 353 -3.98 -4.42 11.63
N ALA A 354 -2.83 -3.81 11.92
CA ALA A 354 -2.34 -2.64 11.19
C ALA A 354 -0.86 -2.74 10.80
N ALA A 355 -0.45 -1.86 9.90
CA ALA A 355 0.94 -1.58 9.59
C ALA A 355 1.12 -0.09 9.22
N VAL A 356 2.30 0.30 8.76
CA VAL A 356 2.62 1.68 8.40
C VAL A 356 1.65 2.17 7.31
N ALA A 357 1.04 3.34 7.54
CA ALA A 357 0.04 3.89 6.64
C ALA A 357 0.09 5.42 6.52
N ASP A 358 0.48 6.17 7.55
CA ASP A 358 0.45 7.65 7.44
C ASP A 358 1.47 8.17 6.40
N PRO A 359 1.04 8.85 5.32
CA PRO A 359 1.95 9.33 4.28
C PRO A 359 2.90 10.43 4.76
N LEU A 360 2.53 11.20 5.79
CA LEU A 360 3.44 12.19 6.38
C LEU A 360 4.59 11.53 7.15
N THR A 361 4.40 10.27 7.51
CA THR A 361 5.44 9.37 8.00
C THR A 361 5.64 8.18 7.04
N GLY A 362 5.54 8.46 5.75
CA GLY A 362 5.28 7.46 4.73
C GLY A 362 6.49 6.67 4.25
N VAL A 363 6.22 5.81 3.28
CA VAL A 363 7.16 4.86 2.69
C VAL A 363 7.69 5.38 1.35
N ALA A 364 8.91 4.98 1.00
CA ALA A 364 9.48 5.31 -0.30
C ALA A 364 8.81 4.44 -1.38
N VAL A 365 8.36 5.04 -2.47
CA VAL A 365 7.76 4.36 -3.62
C VAL A 365 8.39 4.90 -4.91
N TYR A 366 8.67 4.04 -5.88
CA TYR A 366 9.19 4.48 -7.17
C TYR A 366 8.15 4.28 -8.28
N ARG A 367 7.90 5.34 -9.06
CA ARG A 367 7.02 5.26 -10.23
C ARG A 367 7.50 6.19 -11.34
N SER A 368 7.72 5.63 -12.52
CA SER A 368 8.09 6.37 -13.73
C SER A 368 6.94 6.50 -14.74
N TYR A 369 5.93 5.64 -14.69
CA TYR A 369 4.83 5.64 -15.64
C TYR A 369 3.85 6.80 -15.44
N ALA A 370 4.03 7.87 -16.21
CA ALA A 370 3.27 9.12 -16.12
C ALA A 370 2.59 9.53 -17.45
N PRO A 371 1.63 8.74 -17.96
CA PRO A 371 0.99 9.01 -19.25
C PRO A 371 0.14 10.29 -19.28
N ALA A 372 -0.23 10.85 -18.13
CA ALA A 372 -0.98 12.12 -18.00
C ALA A 372 -0.10 13.32 -17.65
N GLY A 373 1.23 13.14 -17.65
CA GLY A 373 2.20 14.23 -17.50
C GLY A 373 2.64 14.51 -16.06
N GLY A 374 2.35 13.62 -15.10
CA GLY A 374 2.95 13.70 -13.78
C GLY A 374 4.47 13.48 -13.78
N LYS A 375 5.10 13.74 -12.64
CA LYS A 375 6.57 13.66 -12.50
C LYS A 375 7.02 12.25 -12.13
N ALA A 376 7.84 11.64 -12.99
CA ALA A 376 8.51 10.37 -12.69
C ALA A 376 9.56 10.52 -11.57
N GLY A 377 9.67 9.54 -10.68
CA GLY A 377 10.72 9.48 -9.66
C GLY A 377 10.26 8.86 -8.34
N TRP A 378 10.98 9.20 -7.26
CA TRP A 378 10.67 8.75 -5.91
C TRP A 378 9.58 9.60 -5.28
N LEU A 379 8.55 8.92 -4.79
CA LEU A 379 7.43 9.48 -4.05
C LEU A 379 7.56 9.13 -2.57
N VAL A 380 6.89 9.92 -1.73
CA VAL A 380 6.53 9.52 -0.36
C VAL A 380 5.04 9.23 -0.35
N ALA A 381 4.68 8.00 -0.03
CA ALA A 381 3.31 7.52 -0.08
C ALA A 381 2.90 6.83 1.22
N GLY A 382 1.61 6.60 1.36
CA GLY A 382 0.99 5.88 2.46
C GLY A 382 -0.45 5.54 2.08
N GLY A 383 -1.34 5.64 3.06
CA GLY A 383 -2.64 5.02 3.05
C GLY A 383 -2.59 3.61 3.66
N THR A 384 -3.75 3.07 4.03
CA THR A 384 -3.86 1.65 4.40
C THR A 384 -3.58 0.73 3.21
N SER A 385 -3.55 1.29 2.00
CA SER A 385 -2.87 0.76 0.82
C SER A 385 -1.42 0.38 1.01
N ALA A 386 -0.64 1.07 1.84
CA ALA A 386 0.73 0.64 2.15
C ALA A 386 0.73 -0.56 3.11
N ALA A 387 -0.25 -0.61 4.02
CA ALA A 387 -0.30 -1.56 5.10
C ALA A 387 -0.76 -2.95 4.63
N ALA A 388 -1.83 -3.03 3.84
CA ALA A 388 -2.37 -4.29 3.32
C ALA A 388 -1.33 -5.17 2.57
N PRO A 389 -0.60 -4.68 1.55
CA PRO A 389 0.40 -5.46 0.82
C PRO A 389 1.62 -5.80 1.67
N PHE A 390 1.98 -4.94 2.63
CA PHE A 390 3.04 -5.23 3.59
C PHE A 390 2.67 -6.46 4.43
N VAL A 391 1.46 -6.49 5.02
CA VAL A 391 0.97 -7.64 5.80
C VAL A 391 0.77 -8.88 4.90
N ALA A 392 0.34 -8.72 3.65
CA ALA A 392 0.26 -9.82 2.68
C ALA A 392 1.64 -10.46 2.44
N GLY A 393 2.68 -9.63 2.33
CA GLY A 393 4.07 -10.08 2.27
C GLY A 393 4.48 -10.86 3.51
N LEU A 394 4.01 -10.49 4.70
CA LEU A 394 4.30 -11.23 5.93
C LEU A 394 3.64 -12.61 5.94
N TYR A 395 2.38 -12.77 5.49
CA TYR A 395 1.76 -14.10 5.30
C TYR A 395 2.57 -14.98 4.33
N ALA A 396 3.03 -14.42 3.21
CA ALA A 396 3.83 -15.17 2.25
C ALA A 396 5.23 -15.54 2.78
N ARG A 397 5.79 -14.72 3.69
CA ARG A 397 7.09 -14.93 4.31
C ARG A 397 7.04 -15.83 5.55
N GLY A 398 5.99 -15.73 6.36
CA GLY A 398 5.78 -16.56 7.53
C GLY A 398 5.40 -17.99 7.12
N GLY A 399 4.48 -18.10 6.17
CA GLY A 399 4.13 -19.36 5.51
C GLY A 399 3.28 -20.29 6.38
N HIS A 400 2.73 -19.84 7.50
CA HIS A 400 1.86 -20.64 8.37
C HIS A 400 0.41 -20.69 7.85
N LEU A 401 0.26 -21.03 6.57
CA LEU A 401 -1.01 -20.88 5.84
C LEU A 401 -2.04 -21.95 6.15
N SER A 402 -1.64 -23.14 6.63
CA SER A 402 -2.56 -24.28 6.78
C SER A 402 -3.73 -24.02 7.75
N GLY A 403 -3.56 -23.08 8.67
CA GLY A 403 -4.60 -22.67 9.63
C GLY A 403 -5.38 -21.42 9.22
N VAL A 404 -5.01 -20.76 8.11
CA VAL A 404 -5.62 -19.51 7.67
C VAL A 404 -7.04 -19.76 7.18
N ASP A 405 -7.99 -19.08 7.80
CA ASP A 405 -9.39 -18.96 7.41
C ASP A 405 -9.87 -17.57 7.85
N GLY A 406 -9.77 -16.59 6.95
CA GLY A 406 -9.92 -15.18 7.28
C GLY A 406 -8.81 -14.68 8.24
N PRO A 407 -9.11 -13.74 9.17
CA PRO A 407 -8.13 -13.22 10.12
C PRO A 407 -7.90 -14.13 11.35
N ASN A 408 -8.40 -15.36 11.35
CA ASN A 408 -8.42 -16.23 12.52
C ASN A 408 -7.04 -16.47 13.16
N THR A 409 -6.00 -16.61 12.34
CA THR A 409 -4.62 -16.86 12.82
C THR A 409 -4.04 -15.67 13.57
N LEU A 410 -4.49 -14.44 13.27
CA LEU A 410 -4.09 -13.24 14.00
C LEU A 410 -4.65 -13.27 15.43
N TYR A 411 -5.92 -13.62 15.59
CA TYR A 411 -6.58 -13.73 16.90
C TYR A 411 -6.07 -14.90 17.76
N HIS A 412 -5.38 -15.85 17.14
CA HIS A 412 -4.72 -16.97 17.80
C HIS A 412 -3.19 -16.87 17.78
N ALA A 413 -2.64 -15.71 17.41
CA ALA A 413 -1.21 -15.55 17.25
C ALA A 413 -0.47 -15.77 18.58
N PRO A 414 0.74 -16.36 18.54
CA PRO A 414 1.58 -16.50 19.73
C PRO A 414 1.86 -15.14 20.39
N ALA A 415 1.87 -15.11 21.72
CA ALA A 415 2.16 -13.90 22.48
C ALA A 415 3.50 -13.27 22.04
N GLY A 416 3.49 -11.95 21.84
CA GLY A 416 4.65 -11.19 21.36
C GLY A 416 4.82 -11.14 19.84
N SER A 417 3.98 -11.83 19.07
CA SER A 417 3.98 -11.77 17.60
C SER A 417 3.34 -10.50 17.04
N ILE A 418 2.59 -9.77 17.87
CA ILE A 418 1.94 -8.50 17.55
C ILE A 418 2.29 -7.51 18.68
N THR A 419 2.70 -6.31 18.31
CA THR A 419 2.92 -5.18 19.24
C THR A 419 1.67 -4.33 19.27
N ASP A 420 1.05 -4.25 20.44
CA ASP A 420 -0.13 -3.43 20.72
C ASP A 420 0.19 -1.93 20.54
N ILE A 421 -0.70 -1.21 19.84
CA ILE A 421 -0.61 0.24 19.64
C ILE A 421 -1.70 0.90 20.48
N ALA A 422 -1.33 1.36 21.67
CA ALA A 422 -2.29 1.86 22.66
C ALA A 422 -2.46 3.40 22.66
N ALA A 423 -2.14 4.08 21.55
CA ALA A 423 -2.21 5.54 21.47
C ALA A 423 -2.61 6.02 20.07
N GLY A 424 -3.32 7.15 20.03
CA GLY A 424 -3.81 7.77 18.80
C GLY A 424 -5.32 7.56 18.60
N SER A 425 -5.87 8.20 17.56
CA SER A 425 -7.27 8.13 17.19
C SER A 425 -7.39 8.33 15.69
N ASN A 426 -8.36 7.67 15.07
CA ASN A 426 -8.75 7.90 13.68
C ASN A 426 -10.10 8.61 13.57
N SER A 427 -10.58 9.26 14.64
CA SER A 427 -11.78 10.11 14.61
C SER A 427 -11.52 11.47 15.23
N GLN A 428 -12.00 12.51 14.56
CA GLN A 428 -12.08 13.87 15.10
C GLN A 428 -13.30 14.06 16.03
N GLN A 429 -14.40 13.36 15.76
CA GLN A 429 -15.72 13.64 16.33
C GLN A 429 -16.14 12.63 17.42
N GLY A 430 -15.22 11.72 17.78
CA GLY A 430 -15.49 10.60 18.68
C GLY A 430 -16.14 9.41 17.95
N CYS A 431 -16.44 8.35 18.70
CA CYS A 431 -16.90 7.08 18.13
C CYS A 431 -18.41 6.83 18.23
N ALA A 432 -19.19 7.79 18.72
CA ALA A 432 -20.62 7.58 18.96
C ALA A 432 -21.35 7.12 17.68
N PRO A 433 -22.33 6.20 17.78
CA PRO A 433 -22.91 5.63 19.01
C PRO A 433 -22.14 4.45 19.61
N PHE A 434 -20.99 4.08 19.05
CA PHE A 434 -20.19 2.93 19.49
C PHE A 434 -19.18 3.32 20.59
N PRO A 435 -18.63 2.33 21.33
CA PRO A 435 -17.61 2.57 22.36
C PRO A 435 -16.33 3.22 21.81
N ALA A 436 -15.55 3.87 22.66
CA ALA A 436 -14.31 4.54 22.27
C ALA A 436 -13.30 3.62 21.55
N ALA A 437 -13.31 2.32 21.90
CA ALA A 437 -12.39 1.34 21.34
C ALA A 437 -12.51 1.19 19.81
N VAL A 438 -13.62 1.56 19.17
CA VAL A 438 -13.73 1.43 17.71
C VAL A 438 -13.04 2.56 16.94
N CYS A 439 -12.57 3.62 17.60
CA CYS A 439 -11.89 4.73 16.91
C CYS A 439 -10.73 5.38 17.68
N THR A 440 -10.49 4.97 18.93
CA THR A 440 -9.38 5.46 19.76
C THR A 440 -8.59 4.27 20.27
N SER A 441 -7.27 4.33 20.06
CA SER A 441 -6.38 3.26 20.46
C SER A 441 -6.15 3.20 21.96
N ALA A 442 -6.13 1.98 22.48
CA ALA A 442 -6.00 1.67 23.90
C ALA A 442 -5.49 0.22 24.05
N PRO A 443 -4.99 -0.19 25.23
CA PRO A 443 -4.46 -1.54 25.39
C PRO A 443 -5.43 -2.65 24.97
N GLY A 444 -4.98 -3.54 24.10
CA GLY A 444 -5.78 -4.63 23.53
C GLY A 444 -6.20 -4.34 22.09
N TRP A 445 -7.39 -4.82 21.71
CA TRP A 445 -7.93 -4.54 20.38
C TRP A 445 -8.54 -3.14 20.34
N ASP A 446 -8.26 -2.40 19.27
CA ASP A 446 -8.95 -1.16 18.91
C ASP A 446 -9.22 -1.08 17.41
N GLY A 447 -10.16 -0.21 17.01
CA GLY A 447 -10.57 -0.08 15.62
C GLY A 447 -9.45 0.40 14.68
N PRO A 448 -8.70 1.48 14.99
CA PRO A 448 -7.68 1.98 14.08
C PRO A 448 -6.55 0.98 13.79
N THR A 449 -6.18 0.14 14.78
CA THR A 449 -5.01 -0.74 14.68
C THR A 449 -5.28 -2.22 14.82
N GLY A 450 -6.53 -2.61 15.08
CA GLY A 450 -6.91 -3.98 15.33
C GLY A 450 -6.19 -4.55 16.55
N LEU A 451 -5.50 -5.68 16.39
CA LEU A 451 -4.63 -6.25 17.43
C LEU A 451 -3.31 -5.50 17.63
N GLY A 452 -3.03 -4.48 16.82
CA GLY A 452 -1.77 -3.75 16.76
C GLY A 452 -0.97 -4.08 15.49
N VAL A 453 0.35 -4.01 15.57
CA VAL A 453 1.25 -4.16 14.42
C VAL A 453 2.10 -5.43 14.50
N PRO A 454 2.45 -6.08 13.37
CA PRO A 454 3.35 -7.22 13.33
C PRO A 454 4.66 -7.02 14.11
N SER A 455 5.08 -8.06 14.82
CA SER A 455 6.36 -8.13 15.53
C SER A 455 7.02 -9.48 15.20
N GLY A 456 7.76 -9.48 14.09
CA GLY A 456 8.29 -10.70 13.48
C GLY A 456 7.25 -11.45 12.64
N LEU A 457 7.46 -12.75 12.46
CA LEU A 457 6.64 -13.62 11.59
C LEU A 457 5.73 -14.58 12.36
N GLY A 458 5.66 -14.50 13.69
CA GLY A 458 4.97 -15.52 14.51
C GLY A 458 3.47 -15.64 14.26
N ALA A 459 2.82 -14.57 13.76
CA ALA A 459 1.38 -14.53 13.47
C ALA A 459 1.01 -14.96 12.03
N PHE A 460 2.01 -15.23 11.18
CA PHE A 460 1.87 -15.28 9.71
C PHE A 460 2.42 -16.56 9.09
#